data_AF-A0A3D5SHQ8-F1
#
_entry.id   AF-A0A3D5SHQ8-F1
#
_cell.length_a   1.000
_cell.length_b   1.000
_cell.length_c   1.000
_cell.angle_alpha   90.00
_cell.angle_beta   90.00
_cell.angle_gamma   90.00
#
_symmetry.space_group_name_H-M   'P 1'
#
loop_
_entity.id
_entity.type
_entity.pdbx_description
1 polymer ?
#
loop_
_entity_poly.entity_id
_entity_poly.type
_entity_poly.pdbx_seq_one_letter_code
_entity_poly.pdbx_strand_id
1 'polypeptide(L)' 'MCCVQGLTNAEIGSRLLVTEQTVKFHLRRIFVKFGVKRRAELISRLLL' A
#
# COMPACT_ATOMS: atom_id res chain seq x y z
N MET A 1 2.61 -1.25 8.55
CA MET A 1 2.64 -2.71 8.25
C MET A 1 1.46 -3.24 7.42
N CYS A 2 0.37 -2.51 7.19
CA CYS A 2 -0.81 -3.05 6.45
C CYS A 2 -0.51 -3.51 5.01
N CYS A 3 0.46 -2.87 4.34
CA CYS A 3 0.85 -3.22 2.96
C CYS A 3 1.50 -4.61 2.84
N VAL A 4 2.09 -5.13 3.92
CA VAL A 4 2.85 -6.39 3.94
C VAL A 4 1.98 -7.57 4.39
N GLN A 5 0.84 -7.29 5.02
CA GLN A 5 -0.06 -8.28 5.62
C GLN A 5 -1.06 -8.91 4.64
N GLY A 6 -0.86 -8.76 3.32
CA GLY A 6 -1.78 -9.32 2.31
C GLY A 6 -3.16 -8.66 2.21
N LEU A 7 -3.44 -7.62 3.00
CA LEU A 7 -4.74 -6.94 3.01
C LEU A 7 -5.07 -6.24 1.69
N THR A 8 -6.30 -6.33 1.24
CA THR A 8 -6.86 -5.52 0.14
C THR A 8 -6.94 -4.04 0.54
N ASN A 9 -7.06 -3.14 -0.45
CA ASN A 9 -7.18 -1.70 -0.18
C ASN A 9 -8.46 -1.36 0.62
N ALA A 10 -9.53 -2.14 0.43
CA ALA A 10 -10.78 -1.97 1.17
C ALA A 10 -10.61 -2.34 2.65
N GLU A 11 -9.94 -3.45 2.95
CA GLU A 11 -9.62 -3.85 4.33
C GLU A 11 -8.69 -2.85 5.01
N ILE A 12 -7.70 -2.33 4.28
CA ILE A 12 -6.82 -1.25 4.78
C ILE A 12 -7.65 -0.01 5.10
N GLY A 13 -8.57 0.37 4.22
CA GLY A 13 -9.45 1.53 4.40
C GLY A 13 -10.33 1.36 5.64
N SER A 14 -10.98 0.21 5.77
CA SER A 14 -11.81 -0.13 6.93
C SER A 14 -11.03 -0.07 8.25
N ARG A 15 -9.82 -0.63 8.31
CA ARG A 15 -8.98 -0.59 9.53
C ARG A 15 -8.49 0.81 9.88
N LEU A 16 -8.28 1.67 8.88
CA LEU A 16 -7.77 3.03 9.06
C LEU A 16 -8.88 4.08 9.10
N LEU A 17 -10.16 3.67 9.03
CA LEU A 17 -11.32 4.55 8.96
C LEU A 17 -11.24 5.57 7.80
N VAL A 18 -10.73 5.12 6.64
CA VAL A 18 -10.64 5.91 5.40
C VAL A 18 -11.21 5.14 4.22
N THR A 19 -11.50 5.85 3.13
CA THR A 19 -11.98 5.21 1.90
C THR A 19 -10.88 4.41 1.20
N GLU A 20 -11.26 3.40 0.42
CA GLU A 20 -10.33 2.67 -0.45
C GLU A 20 -9.56 3.61 -1.40
N GLN A 21 -10.21 4.68 -1.85
CA GLN A 21 -9.60 5.66 -2.74
C GLN A 21 -8.51 6.48 -2.04
N THR A 22 -8.72 6.83 -0.77
CA THR A 22 -7.68 7.42 0.09
C THR A 22 -6.48 6.48 0.21
N VAL A 23 -6.71 5.18 0.40
CA VAL A 23 -5.63 4.17 0.43
C VAL A 23 -4.87 4.13 -0.89
N LYS A 24 -5.57 4.08 -2.03
CA LYS A 24 -4.95 4.11 -3.38
C LYS A 24 -4.08 5.34 -3.57
N PHE A 25 -4.52 6.51 -3.11
CA PHE A 25 -3.76 7.74 -3.17
C PHE A 25 -2.45 7.66 -2.38
N HIS A 26 -2.52 7.18 -1.13
CA HIS A 26 -1.33 6.98 -0.31
C HIS A 26 -0.36 5.95 -0.92
N LEU A 27 -0.88 4.82 -1.41
CA LEU A 27 -0.07 3.81 -2.08
C LEU A 27 0.65 4.35 -3.32
N ARG A 28 -0.02 5.17 -4.13
CA ARG A 28 0.62 5.81 -5.30
C ARG A 28 1.78 6.70 -4.89
N ARG A 29 1.63 7.51 -3.82
CA ARG A 29 2.73 8.32 -3.29
C ARG A 29 3.88 7.47 -2.77
N ILE A 30 3.59 6.36 -2.08
CA ILE A 30 4.60 5.41 -1.62
C ILE A 30 5.34 4.81 -2.82
N PHE A 31 4.62 4.32 -3.83
CA PHE A 31 5.21 3.74 -5.03
C PHE A 31 6.17 4.70 -5.73
N VAL A 32 5.78 5.96 -5.89
CA VAL A 32 6.66 7.01 -6.44
C VAL A 32 7.89 7.21 -5.56
N LYS A 33 7.73 7.31 -4.24
CA LYS A 33 8.85 7.52 -3.30
C LYS A 33 9.87 6.38 -3.32
N PHE A 34 9.41 5.15 -3.52
CA PHE A 34 10.27 3.96 -3.58
C PHE A 34 10.71 3.59 -5.00
N GLY A 35 10.25 4.33 -6.03
CA GLY A 35 10.58 4.06 -7.43
C GLY A 35 10.03 2.73 -7.95
N VAL A 36 8.93 2.24 -7.39
CA VAL A 36 8.31 0.95 -7.72
C VAL A 36 6.97 1.15 -8.42
N LYS A 37 6.56 0.20 -9.26
CA LYS A 37 5.28 0.28 -9.99
C LYS A 37 4.18 -0.59 -9.38
N ARG A 38 4.56 -1.60 -8.60
CA ARG A 38 3.64 -2.64 -8.12
C ARG A 38 3.82 -2.88 -6.63
N ARG A 39 2.75 -3.30 -5.97
CA ARG A 39 2.78 -3.67 -4.54
C ARG A 39 3.78 -4.79 -4.24
N ALA A 40 3.88 -5.79 -5.10
CA ALA A 40 4.85 -6.88 -4.93
C ALA A 40 6.30 -6.35 -4.92
N GLU A 41 6.62 -5.41 -5.81
CA GLU A 41 7.94 -4.78 -5.88
C GLU A 41 8.24 -3.93 -4.63
N LEU A 42 7.24 -3.20 -4.11
CA LEU A 42 7.34 -2.51 -2.83
C LEU A 42 7.63 -3.50 -1.69
N ILE A 43 6.93 -4.63 -1.64
CA ILE A 43 7.13 -5.66 -0.61
C ILE A 43 8.53 -6.25 -0.71
N SER A 44 8.99 -6.60 -1.91
CA SER A 44 10.35 -7.09 -2.13
C SER A 44 11.42 -6.09 -1.67
N ARG A 45 11.23 -4.78 -1.91
CA ARG A 45 12.18 -3.74 -1.43
C ARG A 45 12.15 -3.49 0.07
N LEU A 46 11.07 -3.87 0.77
CA LEU A 46 10.95 -3.68 2.23
C LEU A 46 11.37 -4.92 3.02
N LEU A 47 11.46 -6.09 2.36
CA LEU A 47 11.88 -7.36 2.96
C LEU A 47 13.35 -7.70 2.69
N LEU A 48 14.02 -6.93 1.82
CA LEU A 48 15.47 -6.90 1.61
C LEU A 48 16.06 -5.73 2.38
#